data_AF-A0A1C5WM77-F1
#
_entry.id   AF-A0A1C5WM77-F1
#
_cell.length_a   1.000
_cell.length_b   1.000
_cell.length_c   1.000
_cell.angle_alpha   90.00
_cell.angle_beta   90.00
_cell.angle_gamma   90.00
#
_symmetry.space_group_name_H-M   'P 1'
#
loop_
_entity.id
_entity.type
_entity.pdbx_description
1 polymer ?
#
loop_
_entity_poly.entity_id
_entity_poly.type
_entity_poly.pdbx_seq_one_letter_code
_entity_poly.pdbx_strand_id
1 'polypeptide(L)'
;MTFKLGAKVMQTINDYDKNVFNGEIGYITDIGERENENKKKEEYCVVTYKDNFGKDKQIEYIKKELSALDLAYAMTVHKLQGAGRKTVIGIIDNTHYQLLDNCMLYTLITRAKKRCLLLAEPQAFLQCIRTSHNRRNTWMALM
;
A
#
# COMPACT_ATOMS: atom_id res chain seq x y z
N MET A 1 -12.56 0.99 -10.38
CA MET A 1 -11.16 1.28 -10.77
C MET A 1 -10.86 0.45 -12.02
N THR A 2 -10.17 1.03 -13.00
CA THR A 2 -9.79 0.31 -14.23
C THR A 2 -8.30 0.02 -14.16
N PHE A 3 -7.94 -1.26 -14.12
CA PHE A 3 -6.55 -1.69 -14.17
C PHE A 3 -6.03 -1.59 -15.62
N LYS A 4 -4.77 -1.19 -15.77
CA LYS A 4 -4.10 -1.09 -17.07
C LYS A 4 -2.79 -1.86 -17.03
N LEU A 5 -2.34 -2.29 -18.21
CA LEU A 5 -1.05 -2.95 -18.37
C LEU A 5 0.08 -2.05 -17.84
N GLY A 6 1.02 -2.63 -17.10
CA GLY A 6 2.10 -1.91 -16.42
C GLY A 6 1.68 -1.19 -15.13
N ALA A 7 0.42 -1.30 -14.70
CA ALA A 7 -0.01 -0.70 -13.45
C ALA A 7 0.66 -1.37 -12.25
N LYS A 8 1.04 -0.54 -11.28
CA LYS A 8 1.60 -1.01 -10.01
C LYS A 8 0.46 -1.29 -9.05
N VAL A 9 0.38 -2.53 -8.56
CA VAL A 9 -0.69 -3.00 -7.69
C VAL A 9 -0.13 -3.55 -6.38
N MET A 10 -0.99 -3.63 -5.37
CA MET A 10 -0.69 -4.22 -4.08
C MET A 10 -1.84 -5.11 -3.66
N GLN A 11 -1.48 -6.26 -3.10
CA GLN A 11 -2.43 -7.19 -2.51
C GLN A 11 -2.96 -6.63 -1.19
N THR A 12 -4.28 -6.66 -0.98
CA THR A 12 -4.93 -6.15 0.24
C THR A 12 -5.39 -7.25 1.20
N ILE A 13 -5.56 -8.47 0.71
CA ILE A 13 -6.03 -9.64 1.47
C ILE A 13 -5.05 -10.79 1.28
N ASN A 14 -4.73 -11.53 2.34
CA ASN A 14 -3.88 -12.70 2.21
C ASN A 14 -4.58 -13.79 1.39
N ASP A 15 -3.89 -14.33 0.39
CA ASP A 15 -4.32 -15.49 -0.38
C ASP A 15 -3.25 -16.57 -0.24
N TYR A 16 -3.58 -17.59 0.56
CA TYR A 16 -2.66 -18.67 0.89
C TYR A 16 -2.51 -19.68 -0.24
N ASP A 17 -3.53 -19.85 -1.08
CA ASP A 17 -3.52 -20.78 -2.21
C ASP A 17 -2.54 -20.28 -3.28
N LYS A 18 -2.57 -18.96 -3.53
CA LYS A 18 -1.64 -18.29 -4.44
C LYS A 18 -0.36 -17.85 -3.75
N ASN A 19 -0.27 -18.02 -2.43
CA ASN A 19 0.88 -17.68 -1.59
C ASN A 19 1.31 -16.20 -1.76
N VAL A 20 0.33 -15.28 -1.72
CA VAL A 20 0.52 -13.83 -1.82
C VAL A 20 -0.09 -13.15 -0.59
N PHE A 21 0.66 -12.25 0.02
CA PHE A 21 0.29 -11.65 1.30
C PHE A 21 -0.06 -10.17 1.18
N ASN A 22 -0.87 -9.69 2.12
CA ASN A 22 -1.26 -8.28 2.22
C ASN A 22 -0.02 -7.38 2.36
N GLY A 23 0.06 -6.37 1.49
CA GLY A 23 1.18 -5.45 1.42
C GLY A 23 2.24 -5.84 0.38
N GLU A 24 2.14 -7.01 -0.25
CA GLU A 24 2.98 -7.34 -1.40
C GLU A 24 2.65 -6.46 -2.60
N ILE A 25 3.71 -5.97 -3.26
CA ILE A 25 3.61 -5.05 -4.39
C ILE A 25 4.04 -5.79 -5.65
N GLY A 26 3.21 -5.72 -6.68
CA GLY A 26 3.44 -6.31 -7.98
C GLY A 26 3.17 -5.34 -9.13
N TYR A 27 3.45 -5.80 -10.34
CA TYR A 27 3.16 -5.09 -11.58
C TYR A 27 2.27 -5.94 -12.46
N ILE A 28 1.24 -5.34 -13.05
CA ILE A 28 0.41 -6.00 -14.04
C ILE A 28 1.21 -6.17 -15.32
N THR A 29 1.49 -7.41 -15.69
CA THR A 29 2.27 -7.75 -16.90
C THR A 29 1.40 -8.16 -18.07
N ASP A 30 0.19 -8.68 -17.80
CA ASP A 30 -0.73 -9.10 -18.84
C ASP A 30 -2.19 -8.90 -18.42
N ILE A 31 -3.04 -8.62 -19.41
CA ILE A 31 -4.49 -8.49 -19.25
C ILE A 31 -5.14 -9.08 -20.50
N GLY A 32 -6.08 -10.01 -20.31
CA GLY A 32 -6.77 -10.64 -21.43
C GLY A 32 -8.20 -11.05 -21.08
N GLU A 33 -8.89 -11.58 -22.09
CA GLU A 33 -10.21 -12.19 -21.97
C GLU A 33 -10.11 -13.63 -22.46
N ARG A 34 -10.67 -14.57 -21.69
CA ARG A 34 -10.82 -15.99 -22.10
C ARG A 34 -12.27 -16.42 -21.99
N GLU A 35 -12.69 -17.35 -22.85
CA GLU A 35 -13.97 -18.02 -22.65
C GLU A 35 -13.80 -19.13 -21.61
N ASN A 36 -14.59 -19.04 -20.53
CA ASN A 36 -14.67 -20.10 -19.53
C ASN A 36 -15.51 -21.28 -20.07
N GLU A 37 -15.49 -22.45 -19.42
CA GLU A 37 -16.20 -23.69 -19.81
C GLU A 37 -17.69 -23.49 -20.10
N ASN A 38 -18.29 -22.42 -19.54
CA ASN A 38 -19.67 -22.01 -19.75
C ASN A 38 -19.90 -21.07 -20.95
N LYS A 39 -18.92 -20.90 -21.86
CA LYS A 39 -18.93 -19.91 -22.97
C LYS A 39 -19.16 -18.46 -22.54
N LYS A 40 -18.80 -18.13 -21.30
CA LYS A 40 -18.83 -16.75 -20.80
C LYS A 40 -17.43 -16.16 -20.92
N LYS A 41 -17.34 -14.94 -21.45
CA LYS A 41 -16.11 -14.15 -21.44
C LYS A 41 -15.73 -13.81 -20.01
N GLU A 42 -14.55 -14.22 -19.59
CA GLU A 42 -13.94 -13.93 -18.30
C GLU A 42 -12.64 -13.17 -18.52
N GLU A 43 -12.59 -11.97 -17.95
CA GLU A 43 -11.38 -11.15 -17.92
C GLU A 43 -10.42 -11.71 -16.86
N TYR A 44 -9.15 -11.81 -17.24
CA TYR A 44 -8.06 -12.16 -16.34
C TYR A 44 -6.96 -11.10 -16.40
N CYS A 45 -6.19 -10.99 -15.32
CA CYS A 45 -4.96 -10.22 -15.30
C CYS A 45 -3.84 -11.01 -14.63
N VAL A 46 -2.62 -10.81 -15.09
CA VAL A 46 -1.43 -11.45 -14.53
C VAL A 46 -0.61 -10.38 -13.82
N VAL A 47 -0.35 -10.60 -12.54
CA VAL A 47 0.49 -9.73 -11.72
C VAL A 47 1.80 -10.45 -11.43
N THR A 48 2.91 -9.78 -11.74
CA THR A 48 4.24 -10.25 -11.37
C THR A 48 4.65 -9.62 -10.04
N TYR A 49 4.79 -10.45 -9.01
CA TYR A 49 5.35 -10.10 -7.70
C TYR A 49 6.82 -10.48 -7.65
N LYS A 50 7.60 -9.73 -6.86
CA LYS A 50 8.99 -10.09 -6.57
C LYS A 50 9.05 -10.74 -5.20
N ASP A 51 9.39 -12.01 -5.17
CA ASP A 51 9.62 -12.72 -3.91
C ASP A 51 10.87 -12.18 -3.19
N ASN A 52 10.99 -12.48 -1.90
CA ASN A 52 12.12 -12.12 -1.04
C ASN A 52 13.47 -12.61 -1.59
N PHE A 53 13.46 -13.67 -2.41
CA PHE A 53 14.64 -14.22 -3.09
C PHE A 53 14.90 -13.58 -4.47
N GLY A 54 14.13 -12.55 -4.86
CA GLY A 54 14.26 -11.85 -6.13
C GLY A 54 13.76 -12.65 -7.34
N LYS A 55 13.04 -13.76 -7.11
CA LYS A 55 12.37 -14.50 -8.18
C LYS A 55 11.05 -13.83 -8.51
N ASP A 56 10.78 -13.72 -9.80
CA ASP A 56 9.51 -13.24 -10.30
C ASP A 56 8.45 -14.33 -10.14
N LYS A 57 7.37 -13.99 -9.45
CA LYS A 57 6.22 -14.85 -9.23
C LYS A 57 5.04 -14.27 -9.97
N GLN A 58 4.58 -14.98 -10.99
CA GLN A 58 3.40 -14.58 -11.76
C GLN A 58 2.16 -15.21 -11.15
N ILE A 59 1.19 -14.37 -10.84
CA ILE A 59 -0.09 -14.79 -10.26
C ILE A 59 -1.20 -14.27 -11.18
N GLU A 60 -2.04 -15.19 -11.63
CA GLU A 60 -3.24 -14.86 -12.40
C GLU A 60 -4.40 -14.55 -11.45
N TYR A 61 -5.11 -13.47 -11.74
CA TYR A 61 -6.34 -13.06 -11.06
C TYR A 61 -7.48 -13.03 -12.05
N ILE A 62 -8.58 -13.70 -11.69
CA ILE A 62 -9.84 -13.56 -12.42
C ILE A 62 -10.61 -12.32 -11.93
N LYS A 63 -11.57 -11.85 -12.72
CA LYS A 63 -12.38 -10.65 -12.41
C LYS A 63 -12.94 -10.60 -10.97
N LYS A 64 -13.32 -11.75 -10.40
CA LYS A 64 -13.86 -11.83 -9.03
C LYS A 64 -12.82 -11.55 -7.94
N GLU A 65 -11.55 -11.81 -8.22
CA GLU A 65 -10.44 -11.65 -7.28
C GLU A 65 -9.78 -10.27 -7.37
N LEU A 66 -10.12 -9.47 -8.38
CA LEU A 66 -9.61 -8.11 -8.56
C LEU A 66 -9.95 -7.18 -7.38
N SER A 67 -10.95 -7.52 -6.57
CA SER A 67 -11.29 -6.79 -5.34
C SER A 67 -10.19 -6.90 -4.26
N ALA A 68 -9.33 -7.92 -4.34
CA ALA A 68 -8.18 -8.10 -3.45
C ALA A 68 -6.95 -7.30 -3.91
N LEU A 69 -7.03 -6.58 -5.03
CA LEU A 69 -5.97 -5.74 -5.57
C LEU A 69 -6.33 -4.26 -5.44
N ASP A 70 -5.35 -3.46 -5.06
CA ASP A 70 -5.45 -2.00 -5.00
C ASP A 70 -4.26 -1.36 -5.73
N LEU A 71 -4.43 -0.14 -6.23
CA LEU A 71 -3.35 0.58 -6.92
C LEU A 71 -2.28 1.02 -5.90
N ALA A 72 -1.02 0.70 -6.18
CA ALA A 72 0.10 0.93 -5.27
C ALA A 72 0.98 2.13 -5.67
N TYR A 73 0.38 3.12 -6.36
CA TYR A 73 1.04 4.38 -6.70
C TYR A 73 1.20 5.29 -5.49
N ALA A 74 0.15 5.39 -4.68
CA ALA A 74 0.15 6.07 -3.40
C ALA A 74 -0.29 5.08 -2.33
N MET A 75 0.35 5.12 -1.17
CA MET A 75 0.03 4.26 -0.04
C MET A 75 -0.02 5.08 1.22
N THR A 76 -0.85 4.66 2.17
CA THR A 76 -0.90 5.27 3.48
C THR A 76 0.38 4.95 4.27
N VAL A 77 0.75 5.84 5.18
CA VAL A 77 1.93 5.67 6.05
C VAL A 77 1.84 4.36 6.87
N HIS A 78 0.63 3.97 7.27
CA HIS A 78 0.38 2.70 7.94
C HIS A 78 0.75 1.49 7.09
N LYS A 79 0.33 1.45 5.82
CA LYS A 79 0.67 0.35 4.90
C LYS A 79 2.17 0.29 4.56
N LEU A 80 2.91 1.38 4.81
CA LEU A 80 4.36 1.43 4.66
C LEU A 80 5.14 0.99 5.92
N GLN A 81 4.48 0.61 7.02
CA GLN A 81 5.18 0.12 8.21
C GLN A 81 6.02 -1.13 7.90
N GLY A 82 7.23 -1.20 8.46
CA GLY A 82 8.20 -2.27 8.20
C GLY A 82 9.04 -2.12 6.93
N ALA A 83 8.58 -1.39 5.90
CA ALA A 83 9.29 -1.28 4.61
C ALA A 83 9.92 0.11 4.40
N GLY A 84 11.25 0.20 4.46
CA GLY A 84 11.97 1.44 4.13
C GLY A 84 12.30 1.57 2.64
N ARG A 85 12.17 2.77 2.06
CA ARG A 85 12.48 3.05 0.64
C ARG A 85 13.63 4.04 0.52
N LYS A 86 14.39 3.96 -0.58
CA LYS A 86 15.53 4.87 -0.83
C LYS A 86 15.06 6.34 -0.85
N THR A 87 13.96 6.59 -1.54
CA THR A 87 13.32 7.90 -1.63
C THR A 87 11.86 7.76 -1.24
N VAL A 88 11.36 8.66 -0.39
CA VAL A 88 9.94 8.77 -0.03
C VAL A 88 9.46 10.17 -0.37
N ILE A 89 8.28 10.26 -0.99
CA ILE A 89 7.55 11.51 -1.18
C ILE A 89 6.32 11.42 -0.28
N GLY A 90 6.29 12.25 0.76
CA GLY A 90 5.18 12.35 1.69
C GLY A 90 4.27 13.51 1.33
N ILE A 91 2.96 13.29 1.42
CA ILE A 91 1.96 14.34 1.23
C ILE A 91 1.20 14.49 2.55
N ILE A 92 1.05 15.72 3.02
CA ILE A 92 0.30 16.06 4.23
C ILE A 92 -0.63 17.24 3.92
N ASP A 93 -1.90 17.05 4.16
CA ASP A 93 -2.95 18.03 3.92
C ASP A 93 -3.91 18.09 5.10
N ASN A 94 -4.72 19.15 5.17
CA ASN A 94 -5.67 19.35 6.26
C ASN A 94 -6.98 18.54 6.14
N THR A 95 -7.23 17.83 5.03
CA THR A 95 -8.49 17.10 4.82
C THR A 95 -8.70 16.00 5.87
N HIS A 96 -7.62 15.41 6.38
CA HIS A 96 -7.65 14.32 7.38
C HIS A 96 -7.04 14.76 8.71
N TYR A 97 -7.55 15.87 9.27
CA TYR A 97 -6.99 16.52 10.46
C TYR A 97 -6.82 15.60 11.69
N GLN A 98 -7.64 14.55 11.83
CA GLN A 98 -7.56 13.58 12.93
C GLN A 98 -6.31 12.69 12.86
N LEU A 99 -5.75 12.48 11.66
CA LEU A 99 -4.55 11.67 11.44
C LEU A 99 -3.26 12.51 11.51
N LEU A 100 -3.38 13.84 11.67
CA LEU A 100 -2.25 14.74 11.85
C LEU A 100 -1.69 14.58 13.27
N ASP A 101 -0.75 13.65 13.41
CA ASP A 101 -0.05 13.33 14.64
C ASP A 101 1.46 13.25 14.43
N ASN A 102 2.21 13.60 15.47
CA ASN A 102 3.67 13.55 15.49
C ASN A 102 4.22 12.15 15.16
N CYS A 103 3.58 11.09 15.68
CA CYS A 103 4.01 9.72 15.43
C CYS A 103 3.84 9.34 13.95
N MET A 104 2.81 9.85 13.27
CA MET A 104 2.60 9.59 11.85
C MET A 104 3.66 10.32 11.01
N LEU A 105 3.91 11.59 11.32
CA LEU A 105 4.93 12.40 10.64
C LEU A 105 6.33 11.77 10.81
N TYR A 106 6.67 11.38 12.04
CA TYR A 106 7.92 10.69 12.34
C TYR A 106 8.03 9.37 11.57
N THR A 107 6.96 8.57 11.54
CA THR A 107 6.95 7.32 10.78
C THR A 107 7.16 7.60 9.28
N LEU A 108 6.46 8.57 8.70
CA LEU A 108 6.62 8.95 7.30
C LEU A 108 8.07 9.32 6.96
N ILE A 109 8.70 10.16 7.78
CA ILE A 109 10.08 10.63 7.57
C ILE A 109 11.07 9.48 7.69
N THR A 110 10.94 8.65 8.73
CA THR A 110 11.87 7.54 9.00
C THR A 110 11.77 6.39 7.98
N ARG A 111 10.73 6.34 7.16
CA ARG A 111 10.67 5.38 6.03
C ARG A 111 11.64 5.73 4.90
N ALA A 112 12.12 6.96 4.81
CA ALA A 112 13.10 7.38 3.81
C ALA A 112 14.53 7.05 4.24
N LYS A 113 15.20 6.18 3.47
CA LYS A 113 16.59 5.77 3.74
C LYS A 113 17.65 6.75 3.22
N LYS A 114 17.35 7.51 2.17
CA LYS A 114 18.30 8.47 1.56
C LYS A 114 17.72 9.86 1.37
N ARG A 115 16.48 9.96 0.89
CA ARG A 115 15.84 11.24 0.57
C ARG A 115 14.38 11.22 0.98
N CYS A 116 13.93 12.27 1.66
CA CYS A 116 12.52 12.50 1.99
C CYS A 116 12.11 13.84 1.37
N LEU A 117 11.12 13.83 0.47
CA LEU A 117 10.48 15.03 -0.03
C LEU A 117 9.11 15.16 0.65
N LEU A 118 8.85 16.28 1.31
CA LEU A 118 7.60 16.51 2.01
C LEU A 118 6.82 17.61 1.29
N LEU A 119 5.64 17.25 0.80
CA LEU A 119 4.64 18.16 0.24
C LEU A 119 3.58 18.36 1.32
N ALA A 120 3.72 19.42 2.12
CA ALA A 120 2.83 19.68 3.23
C ALA A 120 2.26 21.09 3.18
N GLU A 121 1.00 21.23 3.55
CA GLU A 121 0.46 22.54 3.90
C GLU A 121 1.10 23.02 5.22
N PRO A 122 1.54 24.29 5.33
CA PRO A 122 2.20 24.79 6.53
C PRO A 122 1.38 24.59 7.81
N GLN A 123 0.06 24.75 7.72
CA GLN A 123 -0.85 24.53 8.85
C GLN A 123 -0.93 23.06 9.27
N ALA A 124 -1.05 22.15 8.30
CA ALA A 124 -1.12 20.72 8.56
C ALA A 124 0.18 20.20 9.20
N PHE A 125 1.32 20.72 8.75
CA PHE A 125 2.62 20.41 9.33
C PHE A 125 2.77 20.92 10.77
N LEU A 126 2.33 22.15 11.05
CA LEU A 126 2.33 22.71 12.41
C LEU A 126 1.41 21.92 13.35
N GLN A 127 0.24 21.48 12.87
CA GLN A 127 -0.65 20.59 13.61
C GLN A 127 0.01 19.23 13.86
N CYS A 128 0.70 18.70 12.85
CA CYS A 128 1.74 17.67 12.91
C CYS A 128 2.49 17.67 14.25
N ILE A 129 3.19 18.78 14.44
CA ILE A 129 4.16 19.00 15.50
C ILE A 129 3.49 19.20 16.86
N ARG A 130 2.31 19.83 16.90
CA ARG A 130 1.62 20.17 18.15
C ARG A 130 0.83 19.02 18.74
N THR A 131 0.32 18.13 17.90
CA THR A 131 -0.54 17.03 18.31
C THR A 131 0.29 15.80 18.66
N SER A 132 0.06 15.23 19.84
CA SER A 132 0.67 13.97 20.27
C SER A 132 -0.40 13.06 20.86
N HIS A 133 -0.76 12.00 20.13
CA HIS A 133 -1.72 10.99 20.57
C HIS A 133 -1.08 9.82 21.34
N ASN A 134 0.09 10.02 21.95
CA ASN A 134 0.83 8.94 22.63
C ASN A 134 0.21 8.45 23.96
N ARG A 135 -0.90 9.04 24.42
CA ARG A 135 -1.56 8.60 25.64
C ARG A 135 -2.52 7.44 25.35
N ARG A 136 -2.02 6.21 25.47
CA ARG A 136 -2.84 5.00 25.46
C ARG A 136 -3.26 4.65 26.88
N ASN A 137 -4.57 4.54 27.10
CA ASN A 137 -5.09 4.07 28.38
C ASN A 137 -4.93 2.55 28.47
N THR A 138 -3.80 2.11 28.99
CA THR A 138 -3.47 0.68 29.16
C THR A 138 -3.14 0.38 30.61
N TRP A 139 -3.59 -0.77 31.11
CA TRP A 139 -3.33 -1.23 32.48
C TRP A 139 -1.85 -1.54 32.77
N MET A 140 -1.02 -1.77 31.74
CA MET A 140 0.43 -1.93 31.89
C MET A 140 1.16 -0.68 32.42
N ALA A 141 0.52 0.49 32.39
CA ALA A 141 1.11 1.71 32.94
C ALA A 141 0.89 1.86 34.46
N LEU A 142 0.05 1.01 35.07
CA LEU A 142 -0.30 1.02 36.50
C LEU A 142 0.39 -0.10 37.30
N MET A 143 1.15 -0.96 36.62
CA MET A 143 1.93 -2.05 37.22
C MET A 143 3.39 -1.60 37.35
#